data_AF-A0A9R0RAW6-F1
#
_entry.id   AF-A0A9R0RAW6-F1
#
_cell.length_a   1.000
_cell.length_b   1.000
_cell.length_c   1.000
_cell.angle_alpha   90.00
_cell.angle_beta   90.00
_cell.angle_gamma   90.00
#
_symmetry.space_group_name_H-M   'P 1'
#
loop_
_entity.id
_entity.type
_entity.pdbx_description
1 polymer ?
#
loop_
_entity_poly.entity_id
_entity_poly.type
_entity_poly.pdbx_seq_one_letter_code
_entity_poly.pdbx_strand_id
1 'polypeptide(L)'
;MAIKTELQDHYNVLDNWDINSVDPCSWRMVTCSSDGYVSALGLPSQRLSGKLSPGIGNLTRLQSVLLQNNAISGTIPSTIGRLGMLQTLDMSDNHLTGSIPTSLGDLKNLNYLKLNNNSLSGVLPESLATINGLALVDLSFNNLSGPVPKISARTFSIAGNSMICGVKSGDNCSSVSLDPLSYPPDDLKIQPQQAMSRSHRIAIICGATVGSVAFVAIVVSMLLWWRHRRNQQIFFDVNATDQYDPEVCLGHLKKYTFKELRASTKNFNSKNILGEGGYGIVYKGFLRDGSIVAVKRLKDYNAVGGEVQFQTEVEVISLAVHRNLLRLIGFCTTECERLLVYPYMPNGSVASQLRG
;
A
#
# COMPACT_ATOMS: atom_id res chain seq x y z
N MET A 1 -12.39 -21.53 3.30
CA MET A 1 -13.44 -21.59 2.25
C MET A 1 -14.42 -20.41 2.26
N ALA A 2 -14.92 -19.95 3.41
CA ALA A 2 -15.87 -18.82 3.48
C ALA A 2 -15.43 -17.55 2.70
N ILE A 3 -14.12 -17.25 2.71
CA ILE A 3 -13.53 -16.15 1.93
C ILE A 3 -13.76 -16.36 0.41
N LYS A 4 -13.51 -17.56 -0.12
CA LYS A 4 -13.71 -17.88 -1.54
C LYS A 4 -15.18 -17.74 -1.95
N THR A 5 -16.11 -18.11 -1.07
CA THR A 5 -17.55 -18.10 -1.38
C THR A 5 -18.15 -16.70 -1.41
N GLU A 6 -17.61 -15.76 -0.63
CA GLU A 6 -18.10 -14.37 -0.60
C GLU A 6 -17.39 -13.44 -1.58
N LEU A 7 -16.17 -13.81 -1.99
CA LEU A 7 -15.48 -13.15 -3.09
C LEU A 7 -16.01 -13.62 -4.43
N GLN A 8 -16.12 -12.68 -5.36
CA GLN A 8 -16.44 -12.94 -6.75
C GLN A 8 -15.14 -12.93 -7.56
N ASP A 9 -14.82 -14.07 -8.16
CA ASP A 9 -13.59 -14.31 -8.88
C ASP A 9 -13.87 -14.59 -10.36
N HIS A 10 -13.96 -13.53 -11.15
CA HIS A 10 -14.28 -13.61 -12.57
C HIS A 10 -13.17 -14.28 -13.42
N TYR A 11 -11.95 -14.38 -12.88
CA TYR A 11 -10.78 -14.88 -13.60
C TYR A 11 -10.30 -16.24 -13.06
N ASN A 12 -11.04 -16.83 -12.13
CA ASN A 12 -10.71 -18.10 -11.49
C ASN A 12 -9.30 -18.11 -10.87
N VAL A 13 -8.84 -17.00 -10.30
CA VAL A 13 -7.54 -16.92 -9.61
C VAL A 13 -7.49 -17.77 -8.34
N LEU A 14 -8.66 -18.01 -7.73
CA LEU A 14 -8.89 -18.84 -6.54
C LEU A 14 -9.32 -20.28 -6.91
N ASP A 15 -9.18 -20.68 -8.17
CA ASP A 15 -9.57 -22.02 -8.67
C ASP A 15 -9.12 -23.15 -7.75
N ASN A 16 -7.85 -23.14 -7.34
CA ASN A 16 -7.20 -24.20 -6.59
C ASN A 16 -7.46 -24.18 -5.08
N TRP A 17 -8.28 -23.26 -4.60
CA TRP A 17 -8.81 -23.28 -3.24
C TRP A 17 -9.91 -24.34 -3.14
N ASP A 18 -9.52 -25.58 -2.97
CA ASP A 18 -10.41 -26.73 -2.90
C ASP A 18 -10.77 -27.07 -1.46
N ILE A 19 -12.08 -27.17 -1.16
CA ILE A 19 -12.58 -27.57 0.15
C ILE A 19 -12.20 -29.01 0.52
N ASN A 20 -11.98 -29.85 -0.49
CA ASN A 20 -11.61 -31.25 -0.31
C ASN A 20 -10.08 -31.43 -0.22
N SER A 21 -9.30 -30.38 -0.52
CA SER A 21 -7.86 -30.40 -0.29
C SER A 21 -7.60 -30.37 1.22
N VAL A 22 -6.81 -31.32 1.70
CA VAL A 22 -6.43 -31.44 3.11
C VAL A 22 -5.53 -30.28 3.56
N ASP A 23 -4.83 -29.66 2.61
CA ASP A 23 -3.80 -28.65 2.89
C ASP A 23 -4.07 -27.29 2.19
N PRO A 24 -4.42 -26.22 2.94
CA PRO A 24 -4.56 -24.89 2.39
C PRO A 24 -3.22 -24.23 2.02
N CYS A 25 -2.08 -24.78 2.44
CA CYS A 25 -0.76 -24.24 2.13
C CYS A 25 -0.33 -24.48 0.68
N SER A 26 -1.02 -25.39 -0.02
CA SER A 26 -0.86 -25.60 -1.45
C SER A 26 -1.70 -24.63 -2.31
N TRP A 27 -2.57 -23.84 -1.68
CA TRP A 27 -3.44 -22.91 -2.38
C TRP A 27 -2.64 -21.73 -2.92
N ARG A 28 -3.02 -21.23 -4.10
CA ARG A 28 -2.40 -20.03 -4.66
C ARG A 28 -2.66 -18.88 -3.71
N MET A 29 -1.66 -18.00 -3.59
CA MET A 29 -1.80 -16.74 -2.84
C MET A 29 -2.07 -16.94 -1.33
N VAL A 30 -1.87 -18.16 -0.84
CA VAL A 30 -1.83 -18.50 0.58
C VAL A 30 -0.39 -18.85 0.93
N THR A 31 0.10 -18.28 2.02
CA THR A 31 1.40 -18.64 2.60
C THR A 31 1.17 -19.25 3.97
N CYS A 32 1.88 -20.33 4.27
CA CYS A 32 1.85 -20.96 5.59
C CYS A 32 3.20 -20.89 6.27
N SER A 33 3.22 -20.70 7.58
CA SER A 33 4.41 -20.78 8.42
C SER A 33 4.97 -22.21 8.49
N SER A 34 6.17 -22.35 9.04
CA SER A 34 6.88 -23.63 9.17
C SER A 34 6.13 -24.71 9.97
N ASP A 35 5.18 -24.31 10.81
CA ASP A 35 4.30 -25.16 11.59
C ASP A 35 2.99 -25.54 10.84
N GLY A 36 2.86 -25.15 9.57
CA GLY A 36 1.75 -25.56 8.70
C GLY A 36 0.48 -24.71 8.83
N TYR A 37 0.49 -23.63 9.61
CA TYR A 37 -0.65 -22.72 9.68
C TYR A 37 -0.58 -21.62 8.63
N VAL A 38 -1.74 -21.18 8.14
CA VAL A 38 -1.84 -20.04 7.21
C VAL A 38 -1.36 -18.77 7.92
N SER A 39 -0.27 -18.19 7.41
CA SER A 39 0.39 -17.01 7.95
C SER A 39 0.21 -15.77 7.08
N ALA A 40 -0.05 -15.91 5.78
CA ALA A 40 -0.41 -14.77 4.94
C ALA A 40 -1.47 -15.11 3.89
N LEU A 41 -2.34 -14.14 3.63
CA LEU A 41 -3.28 -14.12 2.52
C LEU A 41 -2.93 -12.97 1.59
N GLY A 42 -2.42 -13.29 0.39
CA GLY A 42 -1.84 -12.33 -0.55
C GLY A 42 -2.55 -12.28 -1.90
N LEU A 43 -3.63 -11.50 -2.00
CA LEU A 43 -4.47 -11.36 -3.20
C LEU A 43 -4.41 -9.96 -3.84
N PRO A 44 -3.25 -9.29 -3.97
CA PRO A 44 -3.22 -7.93 -4.53
C PRO A 44 -3.49 -7.94 -6.04
N SER A 45 -4.21 -6.94 -6.55
CA SER A 45 -4.37 -6.72 -8.01
C SER A 45 -4.98 -7.89 -8.79
N GLN A 46 -5.91 -8.62 -8.18
CA GLN A 46 -6.51 -9.83 -8.77
C GLN A 46 -7.88 -9.59 -9.43
N ARG A 47 -8.37 -8.33 -9.44
CA ARG A 47 -9.72 -7.97 -9.93
C ARG A 47 -10.83 -8.74 -9.22
N LEU A 48 -10.62 -9.08 -7.95
CA LEU A 48 -11.63 -9.72 -7.11
C LEU A 48 -12.71 -8.70 -6.73
N SER A 49 -13.98 -9.11 -6.74
CA SER A 49 -15.10 -8.32 -6.24
C SER A 49 -15.85 -9.08 -5.14
N GLY A 50 -17.03 -8.61 -4.73
CA GLY A 50 -17.81 -9.23 -3.65
C GLY A 50 -17.47 -8.64 -2.27
N LYS A 51 -17.57 -9.45 -1.22
CA LYS A 51 -17.37 -9.02 0.17
C LYS A 51 -16.32 -9.87 0.87
N LEU A 52 -15.67 -9.28 1.88
CA LEU A 52 -14.77 -10.05 2.74
C LEU A 52 -15.58 -10.79 3.80
N SER A 53 -15.49 -12.13 3.79
CA SER A 53 -16.20 -12.95 4.75
C SER A 53 -15.71 -12.74 6.19
N PRO A 54 -16.63 -12.64 7.18
CA PRO A 54 -16.26 -12.64 8.60
C PRO A 54 -15.48 -13.89 9.02
N GLY A 55 -15.55 -14.98 8.26
CA GLY A 55 -14.78 -16.20 8.48
C GLY A 55 -13.26 -16.00 8.45
N ILE A 56 -12.76 -14.86 7.93
CA ILE A 56 -11.33 -14.51 8.02
C ILE A 56 -10.83 -14.49 9.46
N GLY A 57 -11.68 -14.10 10.43
CA GLY A 57 -11.31 -14.06 11.85
C GLY A 57 -11.01 -15.42 12.48
N ASN A 58 -11.25 -16.53 11.78
CA ASN A 58 -10.87 -17.87 12.24
C ASN A 58 -9.40 -18.21 11.94
N LEU A 59 -8.72 -17.42 11.10
CA LEU A 59 -7.32 -17.64 10.71
C LEU A 59 -6.36 -16.95 11.69
N THR A 60 -6.43 -17.30 12.97
CA THR A 60 -5.79 -16.56 14.09
C THR A 60 -4.25 -16.48 14.02
N ARG A 61 -3.61 -17.29 13.17
CA ARG A 61 -2.16 -17.27 12.91
C ARG A 61 -1.74 -16.33 11.77
N LEU A 62 -2.69 -15.64 11.12
CA LEU A 62 -2.39 -14.67 10.08
C LEU A 62 -1.52 -13.54 10.62
N GLN A 63 -0.44 -13.28 9.89
CA GLN A 63 0.49 -12.17 10.09
C GLN A 63 0.30 -11.09 9.02
N SER A 64 -0.15 -11.47 7.82
CA SER A 64 -0.35 -10.53 6.72
C SER A 64 -1.65 -10.79 5.95
N VAL A 65 -2.43 -9.73 5.75
CA VAL A 65 -3.61 -9.72 4.87
C VAL A 65 -3.43 -8.60 3.84
N LEU A 66 -3.32 -8.99 2.58
CA LEU A 66 -2.99 -8.10 1.47
C LEU A 66 -4.04 -8.29 0.37
N LEU A 67 -4.99 -7.37 0.30
CA LEU A 67 -6.13 -7.39 -0.61
C LEU A 67 -6.19 -6.13 -1.49
N GLN A 68 -5.11 -5.36 -1.54
CA GLN A 68 -5.09 -4.07 -2.20
C GLN A 68 -5.32 -4.13 -3.71
N ASN A 69 -5.86 -3.04 -4.26
CA ASN A 69 -6.12 -2.88 -5.70
C ASN A 69 -7.06 -3.96 -6.26
N ASN A 70 -8.21 -4.13 -5.62
CA ASN A 70 -9.29 -5.00 -6.08
C ASN A 70 -10.60 -4.19 -6.15
N ALA A 71 -11.73 -4.87 -6.37
CA ALA A 71 -13.07 -4.29 -6.35
C ALA A 71 -13.89 -4.85 -5.16
N ILE A 72 -13.23 -5.16 -4.03
CA ILE A 72 -13.89 -5.70 -2.84
C ILE A 72 -14.74 -4.60 -2.21
N SER A 73 -15.97 -4.95 -1.85
CA SER A 73 -17.00 -4.04 -1.38
C SER A 73 -17.54 -4.46 -0.01
N GLY A 74 -18.43 -3.64 0.55
CA GLY A 74 -19.04 -3.87 1.85
C GLY A 74 -18.14 -3.43 3.01
N THR A 75 -18.50 -3.84 4.22
CA THR A 75 -17.84 -3.40 5.45
C THR A 75 -16.63 -4.27 5.80
N ILE A 76 -15.65 -3.68 6.47
CA ILE A 76 -14.58 -4.43 7.13
C ILE A 76 -15.20 -5.28 8.25
N PRO A 77 -15.08 -6.63 8.24
CA PRO A 77 -15.65 -7.47 9.29
C PRO A 77 -14.98 -7.21 10.64
N SER A 78 -15.77 -7.01 11.69
CA SER A 78 -15.23 -6.81 13.05
C SER A 78 -14.43 -8.02 13.56
N THR A 79 -14.66 -9.21 12.99
CA THR A 79 -13.91 -10.43 13.31
C THR A 79 -12.42 -10.34 12.94
N ILE A 80 -11.99 -9.37 12.12
CA ILE A 80 -10.57 -9.09 11.88
C ILE A 80 -9.83 -8.80 13.18
N GLY A 81 -10.46 -8.18 14.17
CA GLY A 81 -9.85 -7.92 15.48
C GLY A 81 -9.40 -9.17 16.24
N ARG A 82 -9.84 -10.37 15.82
CA ARG A 82 -9.41 -11.66 16.41
C ARG A 82 -8.02 -12.12 15.93
N LEU A 83 -7.46 -11.47 14.90
CA LEU A 83 -6.19 -11.85 14.28
C LEU A 83 -5.01 -11.31 15.08
N GLY A 84 -4.83 -11.78 16.32
CA GLY A 84 -3.86 -11.21 17.26
C GLY A 84 -2.39 -11.23 16.80
N MET A 85 -2.03 -12.04 15.80
CA MET A 85 -0.69 -12.08 15.20
C MET A 85 -0.52 -11.16 13.98
N LEU A 86 -1.56 -10.42 13.59
CA LEU A 86 -1.55 -9.62 12.37
C LEU A 86 -0.60 -8.43 12.50
N GLN A 87 0.35 -8.34 11.58
CA GLN A 87 1.36 -7.29 11.47
C GLN A 87 1.06 -6.35 10.32
N THR A 88 0.48 -6.86 9.24
CA THR A 88 0.18 -6.08 8.03
C THR A 88 -1.26 -6.30 7.60
N LEU A 89 -1.99 -5.19 7.47
CA LEU A 89 -3.34 -5.14 6.91
C LEU A 89 -3.37 -4.08 5.79
N ASP A 90 -3.34 -4.54 4.55
CA ASP A 90 -3.52 -3.69 3.37
C ASP A 90 -4.79 -4.06 2.61
N MET A 91 -5.77 -3.17 2.66
CA MET A 91 -7.01 -3.24 1.88
C MET A 91 -7.24 -1.96 1.08
N SER A 92 -6.15 -1.23 0.79
CA SER A 92 -6.19 0.00 0.00
C SER A 92 -6.71 -0.22 -1.42
N ASP A 93 -7.22 0.83 -2.04
CA ASP A 93 -7.71 0.80 -3.43
C ASP A 93 -8.77 -0.28 -3.65
N ASN A 94 -9.88 -0.18 -2.91
CA ASN A 94 -11.05 -1.05 -2.99
C ASN A 94 -12.35 -0.22 -2.92
N HIS A 95 -13.49 -0.88 -2.75
CA HIS A 95 -14.82 -0.25 -2.62
C HIS A 95 -15.42 -0.49 -1.22
N LEU A 96 -14.57 -0.56 -0.19
CA LEU A 96 -15.02 -0.80 1.18
C LEU A 96 -15.82 0.40 1.71
N THR A 97 -16.88 0.12 2.45
CA THR A 97 -17.82 1.09 3.00
C THR A 97 -18.05 0.88 4.50
N GLY A 98 -18.78 1.79 5.13
CA GLY A 98 -19.09 1.73 6.55
C GLY A 98 -17.93 2.19 7.43
N SER A 99 -18.07 2.00 8.75
CA SER A 99 -17.07 2.44 9.71
C SER A 99 -15.92 1.47 9.85
N ILE A 100 -14.76 2.01 10.22
CA ILE A 100 -13.61 1.24 10.68
C ILE A 100 -14.03 0.56 12.01
N PRO A 101 -14.02 -0.79 12.10
CA PRO A 101 -14.45 -1.47 13.33
C PRO A 101 -13.57 -1.12 14.52
N THR A 102 -14.18 -0.91 15.69
CA THR A 102 -13.45 -0.67 16.95
C THR A 102 -12.51 -1.82 17.32
N SER A 103 -12.85 -3.05 16.91
CA SER A 103 -12.03 -4.24 17.14
C SER A 103 -10.68 -4.24 16.41
N LEU A 104 -10.45 -3.34 15.43
CA LEU A 104 -9.10 -3.16 14.87
C LEU A 104 -8.09 -2.71 15.92
N GLY A 105 -8.55 -2.01 16.97
CA GLY A 105 -7.73 -1.63 18.12
C GLY A 105 -7.19 -2.80 18.94
N ASP A 106 -7.74 -4.00 18.76
CA ASP A 106 -7.30 -5.23 19.45
C ASP A 106 -6.05 -5.85 18.81
N LEU A 107 -5.67 -5.40 17.61
CA LEU A 107 -4.52 -5.91 16.87
C LEU A 107 -3.19 -5.31 17.38
N LYS A 108 -2.74 -5.80 18.54
CA LYS A 108 -1.56 -5.24 19.25
C LYS A 108 -0.22 -5.40 18.53
N ASN A 109 -0.13 -6.31 17.56
CA ASN A 109 1.07 -6.52 16.75
C ASN A 109 1.05 -5.80 15.40
N LEU A 110 0.03 -4.97 15.14
CA LEU A 110 -0.15 -4.33 13.84
C LEU A 110 0.88 -3.21 13.64
N ASN A 111 1.66 -3.33 12.57
CA ASN A 111 2.69 -2.38 12.17
C ASN A 111 2.24 -1.53 10.98
N TYR A 112 1.50 -2.13 10.04
CA TYR A 112 1.08 -1.48 8.79
C TYR A 112 -0.43 -1.58 8.63
N LEU A 113 -1.10 -0.43 8.62
CA LEU A 113 -2.53 -0.31 8.37
C LEU A 113 -2.76 0.60 7.16
N LYS A 114 -3.20 0.01 6.05
CA LYS A 114 -3.52 0.74 4.82
C LYS A 114 -4.95 0.47 4.40
N LEU A 115 -5.78 1.51 4.51
CA LEU A 115 -7.18 1.52 4.11
C LEU A 115 -7.51 2.67 3.15
N ASN A 116 -6.48 3.34 2.62
CA ASN A 116 -6.63 4.48 1.73
C ASN A 116 -7.37 4.14 0.43
N ASN A 117 -7.92 5.14 -0.25
CA ASN A 117 -8.67 5.00 -1.50
C ASN A 117 -9.82 3.98 -1.37
N ASN A 118 -10.70 4.20 -0.40
CA ASN A 118 -11.94 3.45 -0.20
C ASN A 118 -13.11 4.43 0.02
N SER A 119 -14.27 3.93 0.44
CA SER A 119 -15.45 4.72 0.79
C SER A 119 -15.83 4.53 2.27
N LEU A 120 -14.84 4.33 3.14
CA LEU A 120 -15.05 4.19 4.58
C LEU A 120 -15.56 5.51 5.17
N SER A 121 -16.42 5.44 6.17
CA SER A 121 -17.11 6.59 6.73
C SER A 121 -17.24 6.53 8.25
N GLY A 122 -17.69 7.63 8.86
CA GLY A 122 -17.82 7.73 10.31
C GLY A 122 -16.50 8.06 11.01
N VAL A 123 -16.51 7.97 12.34
CA VAL A 123 -15.40 8.39 13.20
C VAL A 123 -14.28 7.36 13.24
N LEU A 124 -13.04 7.85 13.38
CA LEU A 124 -11.89 7.01 13.68
C LEU A 124 -12.04 6.43 15.10
N PRO A 125 -12.02 5.09 15.28
CA PRO A 125 -12.12 4.49 16.60
C PRO A 125 -10.97 4.92 17.52
N GLU A 126 -11.29 5.37 18.74
CA GLU A 126 -10.28 5.69 19.76
C GLU A 126 -9.41 4.48 20.11
N SER A 127 -9.94 3.26 19.93
CA SER A 127 -9.20 2.02 20.16
C SER A 127 -7.96 1.90 19.28
N LEU A 128 -7.88 2.56 18.11
CA LEU A 128 -6.67 2.60 17.29
C LEU A 128 -5.50 3.30 18.00
N ALA A 129 -5.77 4.24 18.93
CA ALA A 129 -4.73 4.87 19.72
C ALA A 129 -4.08 3.92 20.75
N THR A 130 -4.68 2.75 20.98
CA THR A 130 -4.16 1.73 21.92
C THR A 130 -3.21 0.73 21.28
N ILE A 131 -2.93 0.85 19.98
CA ILE A 131 -1.97 0.01 19.25
C ILE A 131 -0.59 0.67 19.36
N ASN A 132 0.32 0.01 20.05
CA ASN A 132 1.71 0.45 20.21
C ASN A 132 2.55 -0.28 19.17
N GLY A 133 3.14 0.42 18.20
CA GLY A 133 4.00 -0.21 17.17
C GLY A 133 3.63 0.10 15.73
N LEU A 134 2.56 0.88 15.48
CA LEU A 134 2.21 1.30 14.12
C LEU A 134 3.38 2.08 13.49
N ALA A 135 3.97 1.52 12.43
CA ALA A 135 4.96 2.21 11.62
C ALA A 135 4.27 3.11 10.58
N LEU A 136 3.22 2.59 9.95
CA LEU A 136 2.51 3.29 8.88
C LEU A 136 1.00 3.11 9.02
N VAL A 137 0.30 4.23 8.99
CA VAL A 137 -1.16 4.30 8.91
C VAL A 137 -1.54 5.21 7.74
N ASP A 138 -2.19 4.64 6.73
CA ASP A 138 -2.74 5.42 5.62
C ASP A 138 -4.24 5.17 5.49
N LEU A 139 -5.01 6.21 5.83
CA LEU A 139 -6.46 6.27 5.79
C LEU A 139 -6.94 7.35 4.81
N SER A 140 -6.03 7.86 3.96
CA SER A 140 -6.33 8.93 3.01
C SER A 140 -7.39 8.55 1.99
N PHE A 141 -8.07 9.56 1.43
CA PHE A 141 -9.09 9.40 0.39
C PHE A 141 -10.19 8.40 0.77
N ASN A 142 -10.81 8.70 1.91
CA ASN A 142 -12.03 8.06 2.39
C ASN A 142 -13.06 9.16 2.71
N ASN A 143 -14.18 8.77 3.33
CA ASN A 143 -15.24 9.66 3.78
C ASN A 143 -15.33 9.72 5.32
N LEU A 144 -14.18 9.61 6.00
CA LEU A 144 -14.07 9.62 7.46
C LEU A 144 -14.39 11.01 8.02
N SER A 145 -14.90 11.03 9.25
CA SER A 145 -15.36 12.25 9.90
C SER A 145 -14.95 12.33 11.37
N GLY A 146 -15.15 13.51 11.97
CA GLY A 146 -14.94 13.71 13.40
C GLY A 146 -13.47 13.89 13.80
N PRO A 147 -13.19 13.86 15.10
CA PRO A 147 -11.85 14.13 15.63
C PRO A 147 -10.89 12.97 15.33
N VAL A 148 -9.60 13.30 15.19
CA VAL A 148 -8.54 12.31 15.02
C VAL A 148 -8.05 11.85 16.39
N PRO A 149 -8.20 10.57 16.76
CA PRO A 149 -7.64 10.06 18.01
C PRO A 149 -6.11 10.12 17.97
N LYS A 150 -5.47 10.13 19.14
CA LYS A 150 -4.01 10.24 19.30
C LYS A 150 -3.30 8.93 18.93
N ILE A 151 -3.39 8.55 17.65
CA ILE A 151 -2.73 7.37 17.10
C ILE A 151 -1.23 7.65 17.02
N SER A 152 -0.42 6.80 17.66
CA SER A 152 1.04 6.88 17.61
C SER A 152 1.54 6.06 16.42
N ALA A 153 1.95 6.74 15.34
CA ALA A 153 2.57 6.09 14.19
C ALA A 153 3.73 6.93 13.63
N ARG A 154 4.74 6.28 13.05
CA ARG A 154 5.88 7.00 12.41
C ARG A 154 5.40 7.78 11.18
N THR A 155 4.55 7.17 10.37
CA THR A 155 3.90 7.79 9.22
C THR A 155 2.39 7.68 9.38
N PHE A 156 1.69 8.81 9.28
CA PHE A 156 0.24 8.88 9.43
C PHE A 156 -0.36 9.79 8.36
N SER A 157 -1.28 9.26 7.55
CA SER A 157 -1.96 10.00 6.48
C SER A 157 -3.46 9.85 6.58
N ILE A 158 -4.16 10.98 6.56
CA ILE A 158 -5.62 11.11 6.53
C ILE A 158 -6.09 12.09 5.44
N ALA A 159 -5.19 12.44 4.52
CA ALA A 159 -5.46 13.41 3.48
C ALA A 159 -6.69 13.03 2.66
N GLY A 160 -7.48 14.00 2.19
CA GLY A 160 -8.66 13.72 1.35
C GLY A 160 -9.90 13.21 2.09
N ASN A 161 -9.90 13.18 3.43
CA ASN A 161 -11.12 13.04 4.23
C ASN A 161 -11.65 14.43 4.60
N SER A 162 -12.71 14.89 3.91
CA SER A 162 -13.21 16.26 4.03
C SER A 162 -13.87 16.60 5.37
N MET A 163 -14.31 15.60 6.11
CA MET A 163 -15.10 15.76 7.34
C MET A 163 -14.29 15.52 8.63
N ILE A 164 -12.97 15.34 8.53
CA ILE A 164 -12.09 15.25 9.70
C ILE A 164 -11.83 16.65 10.25
N CYS A 165 -12.17 16.88 11.52
CA CYS A 165 -11.83 18.11 12.23
C CYS A 165 -10.38 18.05 12.74
N GLY A 166 -9.59 19.09 12.46
CA GLY A 166 -8.21 19.17 12.94
C GLY A 166 -8.12 19.28 14.46
N VAL A 167 -7.04 18.77 15.04
CA VAL A 167 -6.74 18.62 16.49
C VAL A 167 -6.86 19.92 17.30
N LYS A 168 -7.06 21.09 16.67
CA LYS A 168 -7.24 22.38 17.35
C LYS A 168 -8.71 22.83 17.51
N SER A 169 -9.68 22.01 17.12
CA SER A 169 -11.10 22.31 17.38
C SER A 169 -11.47 21.76 18.75
N GLY A 170 -11.49 22.63 19.76
CA GLY A 170 -11.93 22.25 21.10
C GLY A 170 -13.31 21.60 21.07
N ASP A 171 -13.35 20.34 21.53
CA ASP A 171 -14.45 19.49 22.03
C ASP A 171 -15.84 19.49 21.39
N ASN A 172 -16.10 20.23 20.32
CA ASN A 172 -17.38 20.17 19.61
C ASN A 172 -17.15 20.37 18.11
N CYS A 173 -17.13 19.27 17.34
CA CYS A 173 -17.26 19.31 15.87
C CYS A 173 -18.73 19.60 15.48
N SER A 174 -19.26 20.70 16.04
CA SER A 174 -20.63 21.15 15.93
C SER A 174 -20.65 22.59 15.45
N SER A 175 -20.54 22.78 14.14
CA SER A 175 -21.43 23.64 13.35
C SER A 175 -20.83 23.92 11.98
N VAL A 176 -21.64 23.61 10.97
CA VAL A 176 -21.58 24.25 9.67
C VAL A 176 -21.80 25.75 9.89
N SER A 177 -20.90 26.59 9.40
CA SER A 177 -21.21 27.94 8.98
C SER A 177 -20.26 28.28 7.82
N LEU A 178 -20.77 28.11 6.61
CA LEU A 178 -20.35 28.97 5.51
C LEU A 178 -20.72 30.39 5.92
N ASP A 179 -19.72 31.24 6.15
CA ASP A 179 -19.83 32.65 5.77
C ASP A 179 -18.45 33.30 5.62
N PRO A 180 -18.33 34.28 4.71
CA PRO A 180 -17.07 34.76 4.18
C PRO A 180 -16.36 35.69 5.16
N LEU A 181 -15.03 35.68 5.10
CA LEU A 181 -14.15 36.65 5.75
C LEU A 181 -14.53 38.08 5.31
N SER A 182 -15.32 38.75 6.13
CA SER A 182 -15.49 40.20 6.15
C SER A 182 -14.24 40.84 6.75
N TYR A 183 -13.65 41.76 5.99
CA TYR A 183 -12.64 42.72 6.47
C TYR A 183 -13.25 43.72 7.47
N PRO A 184 -12.44 44.29 8.38
CA PRO A 184 -12.90 45.27 9.36
C PRO A 184 -13.22 46.63 8.71
N PRO A 185 -14.12 47.44 9.30
CA PRO A 185 -14.53 48.72 8.75
C PRO A 185 -13.59 49.85 9.22
N ASP A 186 -13.34 50.84 8.35
CA ASP A 186 -13.16 52.22 8.76
C ASP A 186 -13.53 53.20 7.62
N ASP A 187 -14.39 54.15 8.01
CA ASP A 187 -14.69 55.50 7.52
C ASP A 187 -15.13 55.85 6.08
N LEU A 188 -16.44 56.20 6.01
CA LEU A 188 -17.03 57.47 5.54
C LEU A 188 -16.62 58.06 4.17
N LYS A 189 -17.54 57.96 3.20
CA LYS A 189 -18.27 59.14 2.64
C LYS A 189 -19.46 58.74 1.73
N ILE A 190 -20.57 59.42 1.96
CA ILE A 190 -21.88 59.44 1.27
C ILE A 190 -21.77 60.53 0.16
N GLN A 191 -22.21 60.43 -1.12
CA GLN A 191 -23.56 60.35 -1.76
C GLN A 191 -23.36 60.62 -3.31
N PRO A 192 -24.38 60.75 -4.21
CA PRO A 192 -25.61 59.97 -4.51
C PRO A 192 -25.73 59.47 -5.99
N GLN A 193 -26.72 58.58 -6.18
CA GLN A 193 -27.64 58.42 -7.34
C GLN A 193 -27.11 58.03 -8.74
N GLN A 194 -27.57 56.88 -9.25
CA GLN A 194 -28.56 56.84 -10.34
C GLN A 194 -29.11 55.42 -10.57
N ALA A 195 -30.42 55.33 -10.76
CA ALA A 195 -31.16 54.12 -11.12
C ALA A 195 -31.11 53.86 -12.64
N MET A 196 -31.04 52.58 -13.07
CA MET A 196 -32.00 51.94 -13.99
C MET A 196 -31.51 50.60 -14.58
N SER A 197 -32.35 49.56 -14.38
CA SER A 197 -32.90 48.58 -15.34
C SER A 197 -32.03 47.76 -16.32
N ARG A 198 -32.12 46.43 -16.11
CA ARG A 198 -32.33 45.31 -17.07
C ARG A 198 -31.84 45.46 -18.52
N SER A 199 -30.90 44.60 -18.93
CA SER A 199 -31.14 43.68 -20.07
C SER A 199 -30.11 42.54 -20.08
N HIS A 200 -30.53 41.39 -19.57
CA HIS A 200 -29.86 40.10 -19.68
C HIS A 200 -30.39 39.42 -20.95
N ARG A 201 -29.65 39.43 -22.07
CA ARG A 201 -29.96 38.56 -23.23
C ARG A 201 -28.87 38.40 -24.30
N ILE A 202 -27.64 38.85 -24.07
CA ILE A 202 -26.53 38.70 -25.06
C ILE A 202 -25.40 37.79 -24.56
N ALA A 203 -25.43 37.31 -23.32
CA ALA A 203 -24.33 36.52 -22.73
C ALA A 203 -24.48 34.98 -22.83
N ILE A 204 -25.32 34.43 -23.69
CA ILE A 204 -25.60 32.97 -23.69
C ILE A 204 -24.97 32.20 -24.87
N ILE A 205 -24.50 32.87 -25.93
CA ILE A 205 -24.01 32.14 -27.12
C ILE A 205 -22.47 31.99 -27.16
N CYS A 206 -21.71 32.80 -26.41
CA CYS A 206 -20.25 32.64 -26.30
C CYS A 206 -19.80 31.78 -25.09
N GLY A 207 -20.69 31.51 -24.12
CA GLY A 207 -20.35 30.75 -22.91
C GLY A 207 -20.38 29.21 -23.08
N ALA A 208 -21.09 28.70 -24.09
CA ALA A 208 -21.31 27.26 -24.25
C ALA A 208 -20.14 26.52 -24.92
N THR A 209 -19.39 27.18 -25.81
CA THR A 209 -18.27 26.55 -26.55
C THR A 209 -16.93 26.70 -25.82
N VAL A 210 -16.70 27.82 -25.13
CA VAL A 210 -15.49 28.03 -24.32
C VAL A 210 -15.55 27.20 -23.03
N GLY A 211 -16.72 27.08 -22.41
CA GLY A 211 -16.91 26.29 -21.19
C GLY A 211 -16.68 24.79 -21.39
N SER A 212 -17.04 24.24 -22.56
CA SER A 212 -16.85 22.80 -22.84
C SER A 212 -15.39 22.44 -23.12
N VAL A 213 -14.63 23.30 -23.82
CA VAL A 213 -13.18 23.10 -24.00
C VAL A 213 -12.42 23.23 -22.67
N ALA A 214 -12.78 24.22 -21.84
CA ALA A 214 -12.18 24.38 -20.52
C ALA A 214 -12.49 23.20 -19.58
N PHE A 215 -13.71 22.67 -19.61
CA PHE A 215 -14.09 21.49 -18.81
C PHE A 215 -13.31 20.24 -19.25
N VAL A 216 -13.18 19.99 -20.55
CA VAL A 216 -12.37 18.86 -21.06
C VAL A 216 -10.90 19.05 -20.70
N ALA A 217 -10.35 20.26 -20.80
CA ALA A 217 -8.97 20.54 -20.40
C ALA A 217 -8.76 20.33 -18.89
N ILE A 218 -9.71 20.70 -18.04
CA ILE A 218 -9.66 20.46 -16.59
C ILE A 218 -9.77 18.97 -16.29
N VAL A 219 -10.66 18.24 -16.96
CA VAL A 219 -10.79 16.78 -16.80
C VAL A 219 -9.54 16.07 -17.26
N VAL A 220 -8.97 16.44 -18.41
CA VAL A 220 -7.70 15.89 -18.91
C VAL A 220 -6.54 16.25 -17.98
N SER A 221 -6.49 17.49 -17.46
CA SER A 221 -5.47 17.90 -16.48
C SER A 221 -5.64 17.17 -15.15
N MET A 222 -6.86 16.92 -14.70
CA MET A 222 -7.15 16.10 -13.52
C MET A 222 -6.83 14.63 -13.77
N LEU A 223 -7.05 14.10 -14.97
CA LEU A 223 -6.69 12.72 -15.34
C LEU A 223 -5.18 12.56 -15.49
N LEU A 224 -4.48 13.56 -16.04
CA LEU A 224 -3.02 13.59 -16.14
C LEU A 224 -2.39 13.84 -14.79
N TRP A 225 -2.96 14.69 -13.93
CA TRP A 225 -2.54 14.88 -12.54
C TRP A 225 -2.86 13.65 -11.69
N TRP A 226 -3.99 12.97 -11.91
CA TRP A 226 -4.32 11.70 -11.24
C TRP A 226 -3.42 10.57 -11.72
N ARG A 227 -3.07 10.50 -13.01
CA ARG A 227 -2.03 9.61 -13.54
C ARG A 227 -0.65 9.95 -13.01
N HIS A 228 -0.31 11.24 -12.95
CA HIS A 228 0.97 11.71 -12.42
C HIS A 228 1.08 11.42 -10.92
N ARG A 229 -0.01 11.61 -10.16
CA ARG A 229 -0.10 11.36 -8.72
C ARG A 229 -0.17 9.86 -8.41
N ARG A 230 -0.84 9.04 -9.24
CA ARG A 230 -0.71 7.57 -9.22
C ARG A 230 0.71 7.11 -9.54
N ASN A 231 1.41 7.78 -10.44
CA ASN A 231 2.82 7.55 -10.72
C ASN A 231 3.78 8.20 -9.69
N GLN A 232 3.29 9.07 -8.80
CA GLN A 232 4.09 9.72 -7.75
C GLN A 232 3.86 9.14 -6.34
N GLN A 233 3.01 8.13 -6.20
CA GLN A 233 3.18 7.18 -5.10
C GLN A 233 4.23 6.18 -5.61
N ILE A 234 5.54 6.40 -5.40
CA ILE A 234 6.22 6.39 -4.12
C ILE A 234 7.30 7.48 -4.13
N PHE A 235 7.08 8.56 -3.40
CA PHE A 235 8.16 9.45 -2.99
C PHE A 235 7.82 9.97 -1.60
N PHE A 236 8.43 9.37 -0.59
CA PHE A 236 8.48 9.92 0.75
C PHE A 236 9.94 10.03 1.17
N ASP A 237 10.34 11.28 1.42
CA ASP A 237 11.59 11.65 2.05
C ASP A 237 11.74 10.89 3.36
N VAL A 238 12.71 9.96 3.40
CA VAL A 238 13.24 9.46 4.66
C VAL A 238 14.35 10.41 5.05
N ASN A 239 13.97 11.50 5.73
CA ASN A 239 14.96 12.26 6.48
C ASN A 239 15.60 11.33 7.50
N ALA A 240 16.91 11.23 7.37
CA ALA A 240 17.79 10.39 8.15
C ALA A 240 17.81 10.85 9.60
N THR A 241 17.07 10.18 10.47
CA THR A 241 17.45 9.93 11.87
C THR A 241 16.45 8.95 12.48
N ASP A 242 17.00 7.87 13.04
CA ASP A 242 16.50 7.11 14.20
C ASP A 242 16.19 5.63 13.98
N GLN A 243 17.25 4.88 14.31
CA GLN A 243 17.27 3.67 15.13
C GLN A 243 16.47 2.47 14.61
N TYR A 244 17.26 1.57 14.01
CA TYR A 244 16.89 0.34 13.33
C TYR A 244 16.33 -0.70 14.32
N ASP A 245 15.02 -0.96 14.27
CA ASP A 245 14.36 -2.04 15.02
C ASP A 245 14.20 -3.27 14.09
N PRO A 246 14.75 -4.45 14.42
CA PRO A 246 14.96 -5.51 13.44
C PRO A 246 13.84 -6.57 13.38
N GLU A 247 12.55 -6.23 13.28
CA GLU A 247 11.47 -7.25 13.11
C GLU A 247 10.41 -6.94 12.03
N VAL A 248 10.90 -6.37 10.92
CA VAL A 248 10.30 -6.30 9.57
C VAL A 248 9.94 -7.63 8.86
N CYS A 249 9.04 -8.52 9.32
CA CYS A 249 8.80 -9.83 8.67
C CYS A 249 7.99 -9.77 7.35
N LEU A 250 8.69 -9.59 6.23
CA LEU A 250 8.18 -9.73 4.86
C LEU A 250 8.23 -11.20 4.37
N GLY A 251 7.21 -12.00 4.71
CA GLY A 251 7.05 -13.38 4.21
C GLY A 251 8.25 -14.30 4.51
N HIS A 252 8.31 -15.48 3.89
CA HIS A 252 9.41 -16.46 4.07
C HIS A 252 10.79 -16.01 3.52
N LEU A 253 11.01 -14.71 3.34
CA LEU A 253 12.29 -14.18 2.89
C LEU A 253 13.33 -14.33 3.99
N LYS A 254 14.41 -15.05 3.69
CA LYS A 254 15.55 -15.15 4.60
C LYS A 254 16.34 -13.84 4.56
N LYS A 255 16.48 -13.18 5.72
CA LYS A 255 17.40 -12.06 5.89
C LYS A 255 18.83 -12.61 6.02
N TYR A 256 19.67 -12.33 5.02
CA TYR A 256 21.06 -12.72 5.01
C TYR A 256 21.94 -11.63 5.62
N THR A 257 23.04 -12.03 6.25
CA THR A 257 24.07 -11.06 6.66
C THR A 257 24.98 -10.72 5.49
N PHE A 258 25.51 -9.49 5.44
CA PHE A 258 26.46 -9.10 4.41
C PHE A 258 27.70 -10.01 4.39
N LYS A 259 28.18 -10.40 5.59
CA LYS A 259 29.32 -11.33 5.74
C LYS A 259 29.06 -12.68 5.07
N GLU A 260 27.83 -13.20 5.18
CA GLU A 260 27.42 -14.46 4.55
C GLU A 260 27.38 -14.34 3.03
N LEU A 261 26.75 -13.30 2.48
CA LEU A 261 26.68 -13.10 1.03
C LEU A 261 28.04 -12.74 0.42
N ARG A 262 28.89 -12.02 1.16
CA ARG A 262 30.27 -11.75 0.75
C ARG A 262 31.08 -13.03 0.67
N ALA A 263 30.94 -13.93 1.65
CA ALA A 263 31.62 -15.22 1.61
C ALA A 263 31.10 -16.10 0.47
N SER A 264 29.77 -16.19 0.28
CA SER A 264 29.15 -17.03 -0.75
C SER A 264 29.52 -16.62 -2.17
N THR A 265 29.73 -15.32 -2.40
CA THR A 265 30.09 -14.75 -3.72
C THR A 265 31.61 -14.65 -3.94
N LYS A 266 32.43 -15.18 -3.01
CA LYS A 266 33.90 -15.07 -3.01
C LYS A 266 34.37 -13.59 -3.07
N ASN A 267 33.84 -12.77 -2.17
CA ASN A 267 34.04 -11.32 -2.11
C ASN A 267 33.56 -10.59 -3.37
N PHE A 268 32.37 -10.94 -3.89
CA PHE A 268 31.82 -10.34 -5.11
C PHE A 268 32.82 -10.36 -6.29
N ASN A 269 33.45 -11.53 -6.50
CA ASN A 269 34.48 -11.70 -7.53
C ASN A 269 33.88 -11.48 -8.93
N SER A 270 34.58 -10.73 -9.79
CA SER A 270 34.14 -10.47 -11.17
C SER A 270 33.99 -11.74 -12.01
N LYS A 271 34.73 -12.82 -11.70
CA LYS A 271 34.58 -14.13 -12.35
C LYS A 271 33.23 -14.81 -12.08
N ASN A 272 32.49 -14.36 -11.07
CA ASN A 272 31.18 -14.91 -10.71
C ASN A 272 30.02 -14.06 -11.25
N ILE A 273 30.27 -13.04 -12.09
CA ILE A 273 29.20 -12.20 -12.62
C ILE A 273 28.33 -13.02 -13.59
N LEU A 274 27.03 -13.03 -13.33
CA LEU A 274 25.99 -13.63 -14.17
C LEU A 274 25.34 -12.62 -15.11
N GLY A 275 25.36 -11.33 -14.73
CA GLY A 275 24.83 -10.24 -15.54
C GLY A 275 25.12 -8.88 -14.91
N GLU A 276 25.27 -7.87 -15.75
CA GLU A 276 25.46 -6.48 -15.36
C GLU A 276 24.50 -5.60 -16.17
N GLY A 277 23.82 -4.68 -15.50
CA GLY A 277 22.91 -3.73 -16.13
C GLY A 277 22.72 -2.46 -15.31
N GLY A 278 21.82 -1.59 -15.76
CA GLY A 278 21.54 -0.30 -15.10
C GLY A 278 21.03 -0.41 -13.67
N TYR A 279 20.60 -1.60 -13.24
CA TYR A 279 20.04 -1.86 -11.92
C TYR A 279 20.99 -2.64 -11.00
N GLY A 280 22.28 -2.69 -11.35
CA GLY A 280 23.31 -3.36 -10.56
C GLY A 280 23.88 -4.61 -11.20
N ILE A 281 24.64 -5.35 -10.40
CA ILE A 281 25.43 -6.51 -10.84
C ILE A 281 24.92 -7.76 -10.14
N VAL A 282 24.73 -8.84 -10.90
CA VAL A 282 24.29 -10.14 -10.39
C VAL A 282 25.48 -11.08 -10.32
N TYR A 283 25.72 -11.65 -9.14
CA TYR A 283 26.80 -12.59 -8.88
C TYR A 283 26.25 -13.99 -8.60
N LYS A 284 26.97 -15.01 -9.05
CA LYS A 284 26.76 -16.40 -8.62
C LYS A 284 27.32 -16.59 -7.21
N GLY A 285 26.49 -17.10 -6.31
CA GLY A 285 26.85 -17.40 -4.94
C GLY A 285 26.65 -18.87 -4.59
N PHE A 286 27.46 -19.38 -3.66
CA PHE A 286 27.34 -20.70 -3.06
C PHE A 286 27.07 -20.55 -1.56
N LEU A 287 25.84 -20.83 -1.13
CA LEU A 287 25.47 -20.78 0.28
C LEU A 287 26.07 -21.96 1.06
N ARG A 288 26.09 -21.85 2.39
CA ARG A 288 26.69 -22.86 3.28
C ARG A 288 25.98 -24.21 3.24
N ASP A 289 24.70 -24.20 2.91
CA ASP A 289 23.87 -25.40 2.73
C ASP A 289 24.08 -26.07 1.36
N GLY A 290 24.99 -25.55 0.53
CA GLY A 290 25.26 -26.07 -0.82
C GLY A 290 24.38 -25.46 -1.91
N SER A 291 23.41 -24.62 -1.56
CA SER A 291 22.51 -23.99 -2.54
C SER A 291 23.25 -22.98 -3.42
N ILE A 292 22.98 -23.04 -4.72
CA ILE A 292 23.48 -22.07 -5.69
C ILE A 292 22.46 -20.95 -5.86
N VAL A 293 22.89 -19.71 -5.68
CA VAL A 293 22.02 -18.52 -5.72
C VAL A 293 22.57 -17.47 -6.67
N ALA A 294 21.68 -16.59 -7.13
CA ALA A 294 22.01 -15.35 -7.80
C ALA A 294 21.85 -14.19 -6.79
N VAL A 295 22.95 -13.48 -6.52
CA VAL A 295 23.00 -12.34 -5.59
C VAL A 295 23.10 -11.06 -6.40
N LYS A 296 22.02 -10.28 -6.46
CA LYS A 296 21.97 -8.99 -7.13
C LYS A 296 22.37 -7.88 -6.17
N ARG A 297 23.44 -7.16 -6.49
CA ARG A 297 23.96 -5.99 -5.77
C ARG A 297 23.57 -4.72 -6.52
N LEU A 298 22.77 -3.86 -5.89
CA LEU A 298 22.27 -2.64 -6.51
C LEU A 298 23.37 -1.56 -6.56
N LYS A 299 23.53 -0.89 -7.71
CA LYS A 299 24.61 0.09 -7.97
C LYS A 299 24.35 1.46 -7.31
N ASP A 300 23.10 1.90 -7.28
CA ASP A 300 22.71 3.26 -6.88
C ASP A 300 21.76 3.30 -5.67
N TYR A 301 22.05 2.49 -4.64
CA TYR A 301 21.17 2.42 -3.46
C TYR A 301 21.06 3.75 -2.68
N ASN A 302 22.05 4.64 -2.79
CA ASN A 302 22.03 5.99 -2.19
C ASN A 302 21.16 6.99 -2.96
N ALA A 303 20.81 6.70 -4.22
CA ALA A 303 19.87 7.51 -4.98
C ALA A 303 18.45 7.12 -4.56
N VAL A 304 17.53 8.10 -4.49
CA VAL A 304 16.14 7.84 -4.05
C VAL A 304 15.46 6.73 -4.87
N GLY A 305 15.84 6.55 -6.14
CA GLY A 305 15.35 5.45 -6.98
C GLY A 305 15.85 4.05 -6.59
N GLY A 306 17.03 3.91 -5.98
CA GLY A 306 17.61 2.62 -5.60
C GLY A 306 16.96 2.00 -4.36
N GLU A 307 16.61 2.82 -3.36
CA GLU A 307 15.83 2.36 -2.20
C GLU A 307 14.40 1.99 -2.59
N VAL A 308 13.74 2.80 -3.43
CA VAL A 308 12.41 2.48 -3.95
C VAL A 308 12.43 1.19 -4.75
N GLN A 309 13.47 0.96 -5.57
CA GLN A 309 13.63 -0.31 -6.28
C GLN A 309 13.82 -1.49 -5.33
N PHE A 310 14.65 -1.33 -4.29
CA PHE A 310 14.85 -2.38 -3.30
C PHE A 310 13.55 -2.73 -2.57
N GLN A 311 12.83 -1.73 -2.08
CA GLN A 311 11.55 -1.92 -1.38
C GLN A 311 10.50 -2.50 -2.32
N THR A 312 10.41 -2.05 -3.57
CA THR A 312 9.49 -2.62 -4.56
C THR A 312 9.82 -4.08 -4.87
N GLU A 313 11.10 -4.44 -5.03
CA GLU A 313 11.48 -5.85 -5.28
C GLU A 313 11.24 -6.71 -4.01
N VAL A 314 11.44 -6.17 -2.81
CA VAL A 314 11.16 -6.88 -1.56
C VAL A 314 9.67 -7.01 -1.28
N GLU A 315 8.86 -5.98 -1.49
CA GLU A 315 7.42 -5.98 -1.23
C GLU A 315 6.63 -6.62 -2.37
N VAL A 316 6.86 -6.24 -3.62
CA VAL A 316 6.03 -6.69 -4.75
C VAL A 316 6.49 -8.05 -5.29
N ILE A 317 7.80 -8.32 -5.40
CA ILE A 317 8.28 -9.60 -5.96
C ILE A 317 8.25 -10.73 -4.92
N SER A 318 8.33 -10.44 -3.62
CA SER A 318 8.10 -11.46 -2.60
C SER A 318 6.65 -11.95 -2.57
N LEU A 319 5.71 -11.08 -2.96
CA LEU A 319 4.28 -11.36 -3.02
C LEU A 319 3.82 -11.81 -4.42
N ALA A 320 4.62 -11.59 -5.46
CA ALA A 320 4.29 -11.99 -6.82
C ALA A 320 4.40 -13.51 -7.01
N VAL A 321 3.25 -14.18 -7.12
CA VAL A 321 3.18 -15.61 -7.46
C VAL A 321 2.76 -15.75 -8.91
N HIS A 322 3.73 -15.91 -9.81
CA HIS A 322 3.46 -16.26 -11.21
C HIS A 322 4.44 -17.34 -11.67
N ARG A 323 3.96 -18.32 -12.43
CA ARG A 323 4.75 -19.48 -12.93
C ARG A 323 6.03 -19.10 -13.69
N ASN A 324 6.08 -17.89 -14.24
CA ASN A 324 7.20 -17.38 -15.04
C ASN A 324 7.95 -16.22 -14.38
N LEU A 325 7.63 -15.86 -13.13
CA LEU A 325 8.37 -14.83 -12.38
C LEU A 325 9.33 -15.49 -11.40
N LEU A 326 10.55 -14.97 -11.33
CA LEU A 326 11.55 -15.44 -10.37
C LEU A 326 11.17 -15.00 -8.97
N ARG A 327 10.95 -15.98 -8.09
CA ARG A 327 10.64 -15.75 -6.68
C ARG A 327 11.88 -15.26 -5.94
N LEU A 328 11.74 -14.16 -5.21
CA LEU A 328 12.77 -13.68 -4.28
C LEU A 328 12.85 -14.66 -3.09
N ILE A 329 14.06 -15.10 -2.71
CA ILE A 329 14.26 -16.05 -1.60
C ILE A 329 14.89 -15.38 -0.36
N GLY A 330 15.42 -14.18 -0.51
CA GLY A 330 15.89 -13.40 0.62
C GLY A 330 16.57 -12.10 0.21
N PHE A 331 17.03 -11.36 1.20
CA PHE A 331 17.64 -10.05 1.01
C PHE A 331 18.69 -9.76 2.09
N CYS A 332 19.53 -8.77 1.83
CA CYS A 332 20.42 -8.19 2.83
C CYS A 332 20.40 -6.67 2.69
N THR A 333 20.22 -6.02 3.83
CA THR A 333 20.15 -4.57 3.98
C THR A 333 21.16 -4.15 5.03
N THR A 334 22.08 -3.26 4.68
CA THR A 334 23.00 -2.57 5.60
C THR A 334 23.07 -1.09 5.23
N GLU A 335 23.69 -0.23 6.02
CA GLU A 335 23.79 1.22 5.69
C GLU A 335 24.32 1.48 4.26
N CYS A 336 25.26 0.65 3.79
CA CYS A 336 25.93 0.83 2.50
C CYS A 336 25.60 -0.22 1.44
N GLU A 337 24.69 -1.16 1.73
CA GLU A 337 24.43 -2.28 0.82
C GLU A 337 22.95 -2.63 0.76
N ARG A 338 22.50 -2.89 -0.46
CA ARG A 338 21.20 -3.50 -0.78
C ARG A 338 21.45 -4.67 -1.70
N LEU A 339 21.15 -5.87 -1.21
CA LEU A 339 21.37 -7.13 -1.91
C LEU A 339 20.09 -7.93 -1.94
N LEU A 340 19.81 -8.52 -3.10
CA LEU A 340 18.66 -9.39 -3.32
C LEU A 340 19.14 -10.78 -3.71
N VAL A 341 18.50 -11.81 -3.18
CA VAL A 341 18.89 -13.20 -3.37
C VAL A 341 17.78 -13.94 -4.11
N TYR A 342 18.14 -14.52 -5.25
CA TYR A 342 17.27 -15.31 -6.13
C TYR A 342 17.80 -16.73 -6.32
N PRO A 343 16.94 -17.69 -6.69
CA PRO A 343 17.38 -18.99 -7.19
C PRO A 343 18.29 -18.83 -8.40
N TYR A 344 19.36 -19.63 -8.48
CA TYR A 344 20.21 -19.67 -9.66
C TYR A 344 19.48 -20.33 -10.85
N MET A 345 19.50 -19.67 -12.02
CA MET A 345 18.97 -20.25 -13.25
C MET A 345 20.10 -20.86 -14.10
N PRO A 346 20.16 -22.19 -14.28
CA PRO A 346 21.21 -22.84 -15.05
C PRO A 346 21.12 -22.56 -16.56
N ASN A 347 19.92 -22.27 -17.08
CA ASN A 347 19.66 -22.09 -18.52
C ASN A 347 19.79 -20.62 -19.00
N GLY A 348 20.48 -19.78 -18.24
CA GLY A 348 20.69 -18.37 -18.57
C GLY A 348 19.47 -17.48 -18.32
N SER A 349 19.55 -16.24 -18.80
CA SER A 349 18.48 -15.24 -18.63
C SER A 349 17.31 -15.47 -19.60
N VAL A 350 16.12 -15.00 -19.25
CA VAL A 350 14.97 -14.95 -20.19
C VAL A 350 15.34 -14.16 -21.46
N ALA A 351 16.15 -13.11 -21.33
CA ALA A 351 16.62 -12.31 -22.47
C ALA A 351 17.49 -13.12 -23.46
N SER A 352 18.24 -14.11 -22.99
CA SER A 352 19.01 -15.02 -23.87
C SER A 352 18.13 -16.07 -24.55
N GLN A 353 16.97 -16.41 -23.99
CA GLN A 353 16.03 -17.35 -24.60
C GLN A 353 15.08 -16.70 -25.61
N LEU A 354 14.82 -15.39 -25.47
CA LEU A 354 13.99 -14.61 -26.40
C LEU A 354 14.75 -14.10 -27.65
N ARG A 355 16.07 -14.25 -27.69
CA ARG A 355 16.93 -13.89 -28.85
C ARG A 355 17.33 -15.11 -29.69
N GLY A 356 16.70 -16.26 -29.43
CA GLY A 356 16.89 -17.50 -30.20
C GLY A 356 16.06 -17.52 -31.47
#